data_AF-A0A0R2X0J2-F1
#
_entry.id   AF-A0A0R2X0J2-F1
#
_cell.length_a   1.000
_cell.length_b   1.000
_cell.length_c   1.000
_cell.angle_alpha   90.00
_cell.angle_beta   90.00
_cell.angle_gamma   90.00
#
_symmetry.space_group_name_H-M   'P 1'
#
loop_
_entity.id
_entity.type
_entity.pdbx_description
1 polymer ?
#
loop_
_entity_poly.entity_id
_entity_poly.type
_entity_poly.pdbx_seq_one_letter_code
_entity_poly.pdbx_strand_id
1 'polypeptide(L)'
;MELVKQISIQAIESLFEQDNELNKGIDFFYTAFGDSSINYEIRFWIAVSGKKEMTVAKSEGVMAIKAAYNTHNISIPFPIRTFDFGKDKFHSETITV
;
A
#
# COMPACT_ATOMS: atom_id res chain seq x y z
N MET A 1 11.64 1.71 -6.03
CA MET A 1 10.97 0.85 -5.03
C MET A 1 11.48 1.10 -3.62
N GLU A 2 12.76 1.42 -3.43
CA GLU A 2 13.33 1.75 -2.11
C GLU A 2 12.56 2.82 -1.32
N LEU A 3 12.05 3.86 -1.99
CA LEU A 3 11.26 4.92 -1.35
C LEU A 3 10.02 4.37 -0.62
N VAL A 4 9.33 3.39 -1.21
CA VAL A 4 8.12 2.77 -0.64
C VAL A 4 8.45 2.00 0.64
N LYS A 5 9.57 1.26 0.62
CA LYS A 5 10.08 0.53 1.79
C LYS A 5 10.44 1.51 2.90
N GLN A 6 11.21 2.55 2.60
CA GLN A 6 11.63 3.53 3.61
C GLN A 6 10.45 4.26 4.25
N ILE A 7 9.50 4.75 3.43
CA ILE A 7 8.30 5.44 3.94
C ILE A 7 7.45 4.49 4.79
N SER A 8 7.30 3.23 4.38
CA SER A 8 6.54 2.25 5.17
C SER A 8 7.18 1.98 6.52
N ILE A 9 8.49 1.78 6.56
CA ILE A 9 9.23 1.55 7.80
C ILE A 9 9.10 2.78 8.70
N GLN A 10 9.38 3.97 8.17
CA GLN A 10 9.33 5.22 8.93
C GLN A 10 7.92 5.53 9.48
N ALA A 11 6.87 5.23 8.71
CA ALA A 11 5.49 5.41 9.14
C ALA A 11 5.14 4.51 10.34
N ILE A 12 5.69 3.29 10.38
CA ILE A 12 5.50 2.35 11.49
C ILE A 12 6.40 2.70 12.68
N GLU A 13 7.66 3.08 12.47
CA GLU A 13 8.57 3.53 13.55
C GLU A 13 8.05 4.79 14.25
N SER A 14 7.44 5.72 13.50
CA SER A 14 6.86 6.93 14.07
C SER A 14 5.60 6.66 14.90
N LEU A 15 4.95 5.50 14.72
CA LEU A 15 3.69 5.17 15.37
C LEU A 15 3.88 4.20 16.54
N PHE A 16 4.79 3.24 16.40
CA PHE A 16 5.13 2.26 17.40
C PHE A 16 6.61 2.38 17.74
N GLU A 17 6.92 2.65 19.01
CA GLU A 17 8.29 2.57 19.50
C GLU A 17 8.80 1.13 19.32
N GLN A 18 9.58 0.91 18.27
CA GLN A 18 10.28 -0.35 18.05
C GLN A 18 11.53 -0.34 18.93
N ASP A 19 11.66 -1.37 19.74
CA ASP A 19 12.83 -1.58 20.58
C ASP A 19 13.98 -2.13 19.71
N ASN A 20 14.70 -1.20 19.06
CA ASN A 20 15.81 -1.52 18.15
C ASN A 20 16.96 -2.26 18.87
N GLU A 21 17.03 -2.19 20.21
CA GLU A 21 18.04 -2.87 21.02
C GLU A 21 17.83 -4.38 21.13
N LEU A 22 16.59 -4.86 20.95
CA LEU A 22 16.23 -6.28 21.06
C LEU A 22 16.20 -7.03 19.71
N ASN A 23 16.71 -6.41 18.64
CA ASN A 23 16.58 -6.93 17.27
C ASN A 23 15.09 -7.20 16.87
N LYS A 24 14.16 -6.49 17.53
CA LYS A 24 12.75 -6.44 17.15
C LYS A 24 12.60 -5.43 16.02
N GLY A 25 13.29 -5.70 14.91
CA GLY A 25 13.27 -4.86 13.73
C GLY A 25 11.94 -4.95 12.99
N ILE A 26 11.66 -3.93 12.19
CA ILE A 26 10.59 -3.98 11.21
C ILE A 26 11.11 -4.75 10.00
N ASP A 27 10.48 -5.88 9.71
CA ASP A 27 10.76 -6.63 8.50
C ASP A 27 9.86 -6.14 7.36
N PHE A 28 10.46 -5.87 6.21
CA PHE A 28 9.75 -5.49 5.00
C PHE A 28 10.16 -6.40 3.84
N PHE A 29 9.19 -7.13 3.28
CA PHE A 29 9.40 -8.08 2.19
C PHE A 29 8.47 -7.78 1.02
N TYR A 30 9.02 -7.60 -0.19
CA TYR A 30 8.22 -7.63 -1.40
C TYR A 30 7.84 -9.08 -1.71
N THR A 31 6.54 -9.35 -1.89
CA THR A 31 6.03 -10.73 -2.01
C THR A 31 5.75 -11.12 -3.45
N ALA A 32 5.12 -10.24 -4.23
CA ALA A 32 4.76 -10.55 -5.61
C ALA A 32 4.53 -9.29 -6.47
N PHE A 33 4.67 -9.45 -7.78
CA PHE A 33 4.15 -8.50 -8.76
C PHE A 33 2.74 -8.93 -9.17
N GLY A 34 1.75 -8.06 -8.98
CA GLY A 34 0.41 -8.21 -9.53
C GLY A 34 0.26 -7.46 -10.86
N ASP A 35 -0.83 -7.70 -11.58
CA ASP A 35 -1.08 -7.14 -12.92
C ASP A 35 -1.07 -5.60 -12.97
N SER A 36 -1.30 -4.93 -11.84
CA SER A 36 -1.23 -3.47 -11.73
C SER A 36 -0.76 -3.00 -10.35
N SER A 37 -0.08 -3.86 -9.59
CA SER A 37 0.29 -3.61 -8.19
C SER A 37 1.59 -4.32 -7.83
N ILE A 38 2.30 -3.82 -6.83
CA ILE A 38 3.39 -4.55 -6.18
C ILE A 38 2.91 -4.91 -4.78
N ASN A 39 2.88 -6.21 -4.49
CA ASN A 39 2.50 -6.71 -3.19
C ASN A 39 3.73 -6.78 -2.29
N TYR A 40 3.57 -6.34 -1.05
CA TYR A 40 4.59 -6.44 -0.02
C TYR A 40 3.93 -6.80 1.31
N GLU A 41 4.75 -7.33 2.22
CA GLU A 41 4.40 -7.64 3.59
C GLU A 41 5.32 -6.87 4.52
N ILE A 42 4.75 -6.27 5.56
CA ILE A 42 5.46 -5.59 6.63
C ILE A 42 5.13 -6.27 7.94
N ARG A 43 6.15 -6.63 8.72
CA ARG A 43 6.02 -7.21 10.06
C ARG A 43 6.70 -6.30 11.05
N PHE A 44 6.03 -6.01 12.15
CA PHE A 44 6.54 -5.15 13.21
C PHE A 44 6.06 -5.68 14.55
N TRP A 45 6.82 -5.39 15.59
CA TRP A 45 6.51 -5.84 16.95
C TRP A 45 5.71 -4.79 17.68
N ILE A 46 4.68 -5.22 18.43
CA ILE A 46 3.89 -4.34 19.28
C ILE A 46 3.74 -4.97 20.66
N ALA A 47 3.94 -4.18 21.71
CA ALA A 47 3.65 -4.58 23.07
C ALA A 47 2.14 -4.44 23.30
N VAL A 48 1.40 -5.51 23.06
CA VAL A 48 -0.05 -5.54 23.28
C VAL A 48 -0.41 -6.50 24.41
N SER A 49 -1.36 -6.10 25.23
CA SER A 49 -1.88 -6.89 26.36
C SER A 49 -3.10 -7.73 25.96
N GLY A 50 -3.75 -7.43 24.83
CA GLY A 50 -4.91 -8.19 24.34
C GLY A 50 -5.16 -8.16 22.83
N LYS A 51 -6.06 -9.04 22.37
CA LYS A 51 -6.45 -9.17 20.95
C LYS A 51 -7.06 -7.89 20.37
N LYS A 52 -7.77 -7.10 21.19
CA LYS A 52 -8.38 -5.83 20.75
C LYS A 52 -7.30 -4.81 20.36
N GLU A 53 -6.27 -4.66 21.19
CA GLU A 53 -5.15 -3.75 20.93
C GLU A 53 -4.36 -4.18 19.69
N MET A 54 -4.19 -5.49 19.47
CA MET A 54 -3.59 -6.00 18.24
C MET A 54 -4.38 -5.56 17.00
N THR A 55 -5.71 -5.62 17.04
CA THR A 55 -6.56 -5.18 15.92
C THR A 55 -6.49 -3.67 15.72
N VAL A 56 -6.50 -2.89 16.81
CA VAL A 56 -6.36 -1.43 16.76
C VAL A 56 -5.01 -1.04 16.16
N ALA A 57 -3.92 -1.60 16.66
CA ALA A 57 -2.57 -1.34 16.15
C ALA A 57 -2.43 -1.69 14.65
N LYS A 58 -3.03 -2.79 14.19
CA LYS A 58 -3.07 -3.10 12.76
C LYS A 58 -3.81 -2.03 11.95
N SER A 59 -4.96 -1.57 12.44
CA SER A 59 -5.75 -0.53 11.78
C SER A 59 -4.99 0.79 11.70
N GLU A 60 -4.38 1.20 12.82
CA GLU A 60 -3.60 2.44 12.89
C GLU A 60 -2.35 2.38 12.02
N GLY A 61 -1.65 1.25 11.98
CA GLY A 61 -0.51 1.04 11.08
C GLY A 61 -0.88 1.19 9.61
N VAL A 62 -2.02 0.63 9.17
CA VAL A 62 -2.51 0.79 7.79
C VAL A 62 -2.88 2.26 7.50
N MET A 63 -3.52 2.95 8.44
CA MET A 63 -3.85 4.37 8.29
C MET A 63 -2.59 5.25 8.19
N ALA A 64 -1.57 4.97 9.01
CA ALA A 64 -0.30 5.69 9.00
C ALA A 64 0.44 5.53 7.67
N ILE A 65 0.55 4.30 7.16
CA ILE A 65 1.15 4.02 5.85
C ILE A 65 0.40 4.76 4.74
N LYS A 66 -0.95 4.71 4.76
CA LYS A 66 -1.78 5.41 3.78
C LYS A 66 -1.56 6.93 3.83
N ALA A 67 -1.50 7.51 5.03
CA ALA A 67 -1.25 8.93 5.22
C ALA A 67 0.14 9.33 4.67
N ALA A 68 1.18 8.55 4.98
CA ALA A 68 2.52 8.79 4.48
C ALA A 68 2.58 8.68 2.95
N TYR A 69 1.92 7.69 2.36
CA TYR A 69 1.84 7.55 0.90
C TYR A 69 1.13 8.72 0.23
N ASN A 70 0.08 9.24 0.85
CA ASN A 70 -0.62 10.42 0.35
C ASN A 70 0.30 11.65 0.34
N THR A 71 1.08 11.87 1.40
CA THR A 71 2.06 12.97 1.46
C THR A 71 3.17 12.84 0.42
N HIS A 72 3.61 11.62 0.14
CA HIS A 72 4.66 11.33 -0.84
C HIS A 72 4.14 11.08 -2.26
N ASN A 73 2.85 11.35 -2.52
CA ASN A 73 2.20 11.20 -3.82
C ASN A 73 2.26 9.76 -4.40
N ILE A 74 2.34 8.75 -3.53
CA ILE A 74 2.33 7.32 -3.88
C ILE A 74 0.88 6.88 -4.03
N SER A 75 0.44 6.65 -5.26
CA SER A 75 -0.92 6.19 -5.55
C SER A 75 -1.05 4.69 -5.30
N ILE A 76 -1.99 4.28 -4.44
CA ILE A 76 -2.36 2.87 -4.27
C ILE A 76 -3.35 2.53 -5.39
N PRO A 77 -3.00 1.66 -6.34
CA PRO A 77 -3.88 1.31 -7.44
C PRO A 77 -5.11 0.56 -6.90
N PHE A 78 -6.30 1.07 -7.20
CA PHE A 78 -7.52 0.28 -7.11
C PHE A 78 -7.55 -0.73 -8.27
N PRO A 79 -8.23 -1.88 -8.13
CA PRO A 79 -8.32 -2.85 -9.21
C PRO A 79 -8.85 -2.17 -10.47
N ILE A 80 -7.97 -2.01 -11.46
CA ILE A 80 -8.33 -1.47 -12.76
C ILE A 80 -8.85 -2.62 -13.62
N ARG A 81 -10.00 -2.41 -14.25
CA ARG A 81 -10.42 -3.26 -15.36
C ARG A 81 -10.10 -2.52 -16.63
N THR A 82 -9.18 -3.06 -17.42
CA THR A 82 -8.96 -2.60 -18.78
C THR A 82 -10.21 -2.96 -19.59
N PHE A 83 -11.02 -1.95 -19.92
CA PHE A 83 -12.12 -2.12 -20.86
C PHE A 83 -11.53 -2.08 -22.27
N ASP A 84 -11.31 -3.26 -22.85
CA ASP A 84 -10.81 -3.40 -24.21
C ASP A 84 -11.96 -3.14 -25.19
N PHE A 85 -11.91 -2.00 -25.89
CA PHE A 85 -12.79 -1.76 -27.04
C PHE A 85 -12.28 -2.59 -28.23
N GLY A 86 -12.63 -3.87 -28.22
CA GLY A 86 -12.36 -4.78 -29.33
C GLY A 86 -13.05 -4.30 -30.61
N LYS A 87 -12.30 -3.60 -31.48
CA LYS A 87 -12.44 -3.54 -32.95
C LYS A 87 -13.83 -3.36 -33.59
N ASP A 88 -14.85 -2.85 -32.93
CA ASP A 88 -16.07 -2.45 -33.64
C ASP A 88 -15.86 -1.09 -34.30
N LYS A 89 -15.67 -1.16 -35.63
CA LYS A 89 -15.49 -0.01 -36.52
C LYS A 89 -16.73 0.87 -36.45
N PHE A 90 -16.65 1.97 -35.71
CA PHE A 90 -17.58 3.08 -35.84
C PHE A 90 -17.53 3.59 -37.29
N HIS A 91 -18.56 3.28 -38.08
CA HIS A 91 -18.83 4.00 -39.33
C HIS A 91 -19.44 5.35 -38.96
N SER A 92 -18.63 6.40 -38.98
CA SER A 92 -19.13 7.77 -38.98
C SER A 92 -19.65 8.09 -40.39
N GLU A 93 -20.96 8.02 -40.60
CA GLU A 93 -21.56 8.74 -41.73
C GLU A 93 -21.67 10.21 -41.33
N THR A 94 -20.93 11.06 -42.04
CA THR A 94 -20.96 12.51 -41.89
C THR A 94 -22.31 13.04 -42.39
N ILE A 95 -23.18 13.47 -41.48
CA ILE A 95 -24.35 14.27 -41.85
C ILE A 95 -23.88 15.71 -42.00
N THR A 96 -23.71 16.14 -43.25
CA THR A 96 -23.54 17.54 -43.61
C THR A 96 -24.87 18.26 -43.37
N VAL A 97 -24.87 19.27 -42.49
CA VAL A 97 -25.97 20.25 -42.34
C VAL A 97 -25.61 21.50 -43.10
#